data_AF-A0A852TL58-F1
#
_entry.id   AF-A0A852TL58-F1
#
_cell.length_a   1.000
_cell.length_b   1.000
_cell.length_c   1.000
_cell.angle_alpha   90.00
_cell.angle_beta   90.00
_cell.angle_gamma   90.00
#
_symmetry.space_group_name_H-M   'P 1'
#
loop_
_entity.id
_entity.type
_entity.pdbx_description
1 polymer ?
#
loop_
_entity_poly.entity_id
_entity_poly.type
_entity_poly.pdbx_seq_one_letter_code
_entity_poly.pdbx_strand_id
1 'polypeptide(L)'
;MKKSVLGLTVAGVLLLGGYATTTFANDDTTSSTGTKVENFMKGFKGMMGFGHKGMDSEELLAQAKDLGIDTSGKDAETLMQEIQEALIKQEAKDLGIKATDKDIDTLAQAVQLANLQEEAKSFDVEADGKDVQTLRQEIRLAELQKEAKELGVTTDDKDAETLKQDIRQAELNKKAEELGITTDGKDLTTLTQEVYAATVNKEAKELGISVEGKEIKEIAQEVYKAKVKADAKEYNITIDGKTIQQIAEEVREQKIAKLAKDLGISTTDKSTQDIMSEIKEKDAAKLEELLGNGSFGMFGKGMDGSGHRGGGHGGGMHNGGEVQQGVSGTAASSGTGV
;
A
#
# COMPACT_ATOMS: atom_id res chain seq x y z
N MET A 1 -32.78 -38.96 -8.29
CA MET A 1 -32.53 -37.52 -8.45
C MET A 1 -31.58 -37.09 -7.34
N LYS A 2 -30.29 -36.93 -7.63
CA LYS A 2 -29.29 -36.41 -6.68
C LYS A 2 -28.88 -35.03 -7.18
N LYS A 3 -29.13 -34.00 -6.37
CA LYS A 3 -28.71 -32.62 -6.64
C LYS A 3 -27.27 -32.48 -6.16
N SER A 4 -26.36 -32.21 -7.08
CA SER A 4 -24.97 -31.89 -6.77
C SER A 4 -24.89 -30.39 -6.47
N VAL A 5 -24.49 -30.04 -5.25
CA VAL A 5 -24.16 -28.67 -4.85
C VAL A 5 -22.76 -28.39 -5.39
N LEU A 6 -22.67 -27.57 -6.44
CA LEU A 6 -21.41 -27.02 -6.95
C LEU A 6 -21.01 -25.89 -6.01
N GLY A 7 -19.97 -26.12 -5.20
CA GLY A 7 -19.30 -25.07 -4.44
C GLY A 7 -18.57 -24.14 -5.40
N LEU A 8 -19.00 -22.89 -5.43
CA LEU A 8 -18.38 -21.81 -6.18
C LEU A 8 -17.19 -21.30 -5.35
N THR A 9 -15.98 -21.76 -5.65
CA THR A 9 -14.74 -21.15 -5.17
C THR A 9 -14.49 -19.89 -6.01
N VAL A 10 -14.86 -18.73 -5.47
CA VAL A 10 -14.56 -17.42 -6.07
C VAL A 10 -13.12 -17.10 -5.71
N ALA A 11 -12.22 -17.19 -6.69
CA ALA A 11 -10.87 -16.64 -6.58
C ALA A 11 -10.96 -15.13 -6.81
N GLY A 12 -11.23 -14.38 -5.74
CA GLY A 12 -11.26 -12.91 -5.77
C GLY A 12 -9.84 -12.38 -5.59
N VAL A 13 -9.21 -11.93 -6.67
CA VAL A 13 -7.86 -11.36 -6.65
C VAL A 13 -7.91 -9.86 -6.97
N LEU A 14 -7.36 -9.08 -6.04
CA LEU A 14 -6.76 -7.73 -6.18
C LEU A 14 -7.64 -6.53 -6.54
N LEU A 15 -7.94 -5.69 -5.52
CA LEU A 15 -7.81 -4.23 -5.62
C LEU A 15 -7.45 -3.57 -4.28
N LEU A 16 -6.17 -3.65 -3.88
CA LEU A 16 -5.59 -2.71 -2.92
C LEU A 16 -4.35 -2.06 -3.52
N GLY A 17 -4.56 -0.98 -4.24
CA GLY A 17 -3.53 -0.07 -4.73
C GLY A 17 -4.02 1.37 -4.65
N GLY A 18 -3.71 2.06 -3.55
CA GLY A 18 -3.87 3.50 -3.44
C GLY A 18 -2.80 4.19 -4.29
N TYR A 19 -3.22 5.02 -5.26
CA TYR A 19 -2.30 5.90 -5.97
C TYR A 19 -2.90 7.27 -6.24
N ALA A 20 -1.99 8.23 -6.25
CA ALA A 20 -2.16 9.67 -6.31
C ALA A 20 -2.96 10.15 -7.54
N THR A 21 -3.71 11.23 -7.32
CA THR A 21 -4.41 12.01 -8.33
C THR A 21 -3.42 12.62 -9.34
N THR A 22 -3.42 12.14 -10.58
CA THR A 22 -2.86 12.90 -11.71
C THR A 22 -4.00 13.50 -12.52
N THR A 23 -4.15 14.82 -12.39
CA THR A 23 -4.96 15.68 -13.25
C THR A 23 -4.46 15.62 -14.69
N PHE A 24 -5.31 15.22 -15.63
CA PHE A 24 -5.05 15.33 -17.06
C PHE A 24 -5.40 16.73 -17.56
N ALA A 25 -4.39 17.48 -17.98
CA ALA A 25 -4.57 18.63 -18.85
C ALA A 25 -4.67 18.13 -20.30
N ASN A 26 -5.70 18.61 -20.99
CA ASN A 26 -6.06 18.30 -22.37
C ASN A 26 -5.17 19.11 -23.34
N ASP A 27 -4.60 18.49 -24.36
CA ASP A 27 -4.39 19.16 -25.65
C ASP A 27 -4.28 18.16 -26.82
N ASP A 28 -4.61 18.69 -27.99
CA ASP A 28 -5.29 18.05 -29.10
C ASP A 28 -4.40 17.31 -30.12
N THR A 29 -5.06 16.36 -30.81
CA THR A 29 -4.77 15.87 -32.17
C THR A 29 -3.39 15.27 -32.48
N THR A 30 -3.31 13.93 -32.55
CA THR A 30 -2.94 13.16 -33.76
C THR A 30 -2.84 11.66 -33.44
N SER A 31 -3.52 10.83 -34.23
CA SER A 31 -3.27 9.40 -34.49
C SER A 31 -2.34 8.65 -33.52
N SER A 32 -2.87 8.11 -32.40
CA SER A 32 -2.11 7.11 -31.63
C SER A 32 -3.00 6.10 -30.88
N THR A 33 -3.20 4.95 -31.50
CA THR A 33 -3.65 3.74 -30.80
C THR A 33 -2.55 3.21 -29.86
N GLY A 34 -1.26 3.49 -30.14
CA GLY A 34 -0.14 3.06 -29.30
C GLY A 34 -0.02 3.80 -27.96
N THR A 35 -0.29 5.10 -27.90
CA THR A 35 -0.09 5.91 -26.68
C THR A 35 -1.20 5.71 -25.64
N LYS A 36 -2.41 5.32 -26.07
CA LYS A 36 -3.52 5.02 -25.16
C LYS A 36 -3.34 3.68 -24.44
N VAL A 37 -2.84 2.67 -25.16
CA VAL A 37 -2.50 1.34 -24.61
C VAL A 37 -1.37 1.44 -23.59
N GLU A 38 -0.33 2.24 -23.87
CA GLU A 38 0.80 2.45 -22.96
C GLU A 38 0.39 3.20 -21.66
N ASN A 39 -0.48 4.21 -21.77
CA ASN A 39 -0.98 4.95 -20.62
C ASN A 39 -1.98 4.14 -19.77
N PHE A 40 -2.78 3.27 -20.40
CA PHE A 40 -3.67 2.34 -19.70
C PHE A 40 -2.88 1.22 -19.02
N MET A 41 -1.86 0.65 -19.66
CA MET A 41 -0.95 -0.32 -19.05
C MET A 41 -0.22 0.26 -17.82
N LYS A 42 0.19 1.53 -17.86
CA LYS A 42 0.73 2.23 -16.66
C LYS A 42 -0.31 2.38 -15.54
N GLY A 43 -1.57 2.68 -15.87
CA GLY A 43 -2.67 2.80 -14.90
C GLY A 43 -3.07 1.45 -14.28
N PHE A 44 -3.15 0.39 -15.09
CA PHE A 44 -3.46 -0.97 -14.65
C PHE A 44 -2.33 -1.59 -13.82
N LYS A 45 -1.06 -1.33 -14.19
CA LYS A 45 0.13 -1.66 -13.40
C LYS A 45 0.10 -1.01 -12.01
N GLY A 46 -0.41 0.22 -11.91
CA GLY A 46 -0.65 0.88 -10.62
C GLY A 46 -1.83 0.30 -9.84
N MET A 47 -2.86 -0.20 -10.53
CA MET A 47 -4.12 -0.66 -9.93
C MET A 47 -4.06 -2.12 -9.42
N MET A 48 -3.28 -2.99 -10.07
CA MET A 48 -3.06 -4.39 -9.65
C MET A 48 -1.90 -4.55 -8.64
N GLY A 49 -1.37 -3.47 -8.06
CA GLY A 49 -0.29 -3.55 -7.08
C GLY A 49 1.11 -3.83 -7.65
N PHE A 50 1.31 -3.75 -8.97
CA PHE A 50 2.61 -3.92 -9.64
C PHE A 50 3.47 -2.63 -9.60
N GLY A 51 3.37 -1.85 -8.52
CA GLY A 51 4.04 -0.57 -8.35
C GLY A 51 5.52 -0.72 -7.99
N HIS A 52 6.41 -0.27 -8.91
CA HIS A 52 7.83 0.09 -8.75
C HIS A 52 8.83 -0.82 -8.02
N LYS A 53 8.42 -1.90 -7.37
CA LYS A 53 9.30 -3.02 -7.04
C LYS A 53 9.37 -3.91 -8.27
N GLY A 54 10.56 -4.07 -8.84
CA GLY A 54 10.76 -5.08 -9.87
C GLY A 54 10.25 -6.41 -9.33
N MET A 55 9.31 -7.03 -10.04
CA MET A 55 8.95 -8.41 -9.76
C MET A 55 10.20 -9.24 -10.07
N ASP A 56 10.63 -10.07 -9.13
CA ASP A 56 11.83 -10.87 -9.31
C ASP A 56 11.64 -11.73 -10.57
N SER A 57 12.67 -11.78 -11.43
CA SER A 57 12.58 -12.48 -12.71
C SER A 57 12.16 -13.95 -12.54
N GLU A 58 12.45 -14.54 -11.38
CA GLU A 58 12.07 -15.91 -11.03
C GLU A 58 10.56 -16.05 -10.76
N GLU A 59 9.94 -15.07 -10.09
CA GLU A 59 8.50 -15.04 -9.81
C GLU A 59 7.69 -14.83 -11.11
N LEU A 60 8.15 -13.94 -11.99
CA LEU A 60 7.58 -13.78 -13.33
C LEU A 60 7.63 -15.06 -14.15
N LEU A 61 8.77 -15.77 -14.11
CA LEU A 61 8.93 -17.03 -14.82
C LEU A 61 8.07 -18.15 -14.21
N ALA A 62 7.89 -18.16 -12.90
CA ALA A 62 7.02 -19.12 -12.22
C ALA A 62 5.55 -18.88 -12.62
N GLN A 63 5.06 -17.64 -12.51
CA GLN A 63 3.70 -17.29 -12.91
C GLN A 63 3.42 -17.58 -14.38
N ALA A 64 4.37 -17.25 -15.27
CA ALA A 64 4.23 -17.59 -16.69
C ALA A 64 4.06 -19.11 -16.89
N LYS A 65 4.87 -19.93 -16.23
CA LYS A 65 4.77 -21.40 -16.34
C LYS A 65 3.44 -21.93 -15.80
N ASP A 66 2.97 -21.41 -14.66
CA ASP A 66 1.70 -21.82 -14.06
C ASP A 66 0.51 -21.49 -14.97
N LEU A 67 0.59 -20.36 -15.69
CA LEU A 67 -0.39 -19.96 -16.69
C LEU A 67 -0.18 -20.62 -18.07
N GLY A 68 0.82 -21.51 -18.19
CA GLY A 68 1.13 -22.21 -19.44
C GLY A 68 1.73 -21.32 -20.54
N ILE A 69 2.31 -20.18 -20.17
CA ILE A 69 2.92 -19.20 -21.05
C ILE A 69 4.38 -19.60 -21.35
N ASP A 70 4.75 -19.63 -22.63
CA ASP A 70 6.13 -19.88 -23.03
C ASP A 70 7.03 -18.70 -22.64
N THR A 71 8.14 -19.00 -21.97
CA THR A 71 9.09 -18.00 -21.44
C THR A 71 10.34 -17.83 -22.29
N SER A 72 10.52 -18.64 -23.32
CA SER A 72 11.78 -18.70 -24.07
C SER A 72 11.95 -17.49 -24.97
N GLY A 73 13.04 -16.74 -24.78
CA GLY A 73 13.41 -15.61 -25.66
C GLY A 73 12.52 -14.38 -25.53
N LYS A 74 11.59 -14.33 -24.56
CA LYS A 74 10.78 -13.16 -24.26
C LYS A 74 11.46 -12.30 -23.20
N ASP A 75 11.38 -10.99 -23.37
CA ASP A 75 11.78 -10.05 -22.33
C ASP A 75 10.72 -10.00 -21.20
N ALA A 76 11.09 -9.40 -20.07
CA ALA A 76 10.24 -9.34 -18.89
C ALA A 76 8.95 -8.53 -19.13
N GLU A 77 8.98 -7.52 -20.00
CA GLU A 77 7.81 -6.68 -20.30
C GLU A 77 6.77 -7.47 -21.11
N THR A 78 7.22 -8.16 -22.15
CA THR A 78 6.38 -9.07 -22.93
C THR A 78 5.77 -10.16 -22.03
N LEU A 79 6.57 -10.75 -21.14
CA LEU A 79 6.09 -11.77 -20.20
C LEU A 79 5.04 -11.22 -19.23
N MET A 80 5.27 -10.03 -18.65
CA MET A 80 4.30 -9.38 -17.77
C MET A 80 2.97 -9.13 -18.47
N GLN A 81 3.00 -8.68 -19.73
CA GLN A 81 1.78 -8.44 -20.51
C GLN A 81 1.00 -9.74 -20.74
N GLU A 82 1.68 -10.81 -21.16
CA GLU A 82 1.01 -12.10 -21.40
C GLU A 82 0.43 -12.71 -20.13
N ILE A 83 1.16 -12.61 -19.00
CA ILE A 83 0.68 -13.05 -17.67
C ILE A 83 -0.59 -12.26 -17.31
N GLN A 84 -0.53 -10.93 -17.43
CA GLN A 84 -1.66 -10.06 -17.10
C GLN A 84 -2.90 -10.38 -17.95
N GLU A 85 -2.72 -10.57 -19.26
CA GLU A 85 -3.80 -10.98 -20.14
C GLU A 85 -4.42 -12.32 -19.75
N ALA A 86 -3.60 -13.30 -19.41
CA ALA A 86 -4.07 -14.62 -19.01
C ALA A 86 -4.87 -14.54 -17.70
N LEU A 87 -4.40 -13.75 -16.72
CA LEU A 87 -5.11 -13.51 -15.47
C LEU A 87 -6.47 -12.84 -15.69
N ILE A 88 -6.53 -11.77 -16.50
CA ILE A 88 -7.79 -11.08 -16.82
C ILE A 88 -8.78 -12.05 -17.49
N LYS A 89 -8.31 -12.89 -18.42
CA LYS A 89 -9.16 -13.89 -19.10
C LYS A 89 -9.67 -14.96 -18.12
N GLN A 90 -8.82 -15.40 -17.20
CA GLN A 90 -9.19 -16.37 -16.17
C GLN A 90 -10.24 -15.77 -15.21
N GLU A 91 -9.98 -14.58 -14.70
CA GLU A 91 -10.88 -13.90 -13.77
C GLU A 91 -12.22 -13.55 -14.44
N ALA A 92 -12.20 -13.09 -15.69
CA ALA A 92 -13.41 -12.90 -16.47
C ALA A 92 -14.23 -14.18 -16.58
N LYS A 93 -13.57 -15.33 -16.80
CA LYS A 93 -14.24 -16.63 -16.86
C LYS A 93 -14.85 -17.01 -15.50
N ASP A 94 -14.13 -16.77 -14.41
CA ASP A 94 -14.59 -17.08 -13.05
C ASP A 94 -15.79 -16.20 -12.65
N LEU A 95 -15.82 -14.95 -13.10
CA LEU A 95 -16.94 -14.01 -12.94
C LEU A 95 -18.06 -14.22 -13.97
N GLY A 96 -17.92 -15.17 -14.90
CA GLY A 96 -18.91 -15.44 -15.94
C GLY A 96 -19.04 -14.36 -17.03
N ILE A 97 -18.03 -13.50 -17.17
CA ILE A 97 -17.94 -12.44 -18.18
C ILE A 97 -17.45 -13.05 -19.50
N LYS A 98 -18.20 -12.83 -20.58
CA LYS A 98 -17.80 -13.29 -21.93
C LYS A 98 -16.57 -12.51 -22.43
N ALA A 99 -15.50 -13.24 -22.73
CA ALA A 99 -14.23 -12.70 -23.22
C ALA A 99 -14.09 -12.69 -24.77
N THR A 100 -14.91 -13.45 -25.49
CA THR A 100 -14.67 -13.78 -26.92
C THR A 100 -14.78 -12.61 -27.90
N ASP A 101 -15.42 -11.51 -27.50
CA ASP A 101 -15.72 -10.37 -28.38
C ASP A 101 -15.23 -9.03 -27.81
N LYS A 102 -14.41 -9.07 -26.76
CA LYS A 102 -13.87 -7.88 -26.09
C LYS A 102 -12.36 -7.83 -26.27
N ASP A 103 -11.84 -6.65 -26.56
CA ASP A 103 -10.42 -6.39 -26.38
C ASP A 103 -10.04 -6.50 -24.88
N ILE A 104 -8.75 -6.68 -24.61
CA ILE A 104 -8.25 -6.88 -23.25
C ILE A 104 -8.59 -5.71 -22.34
N ASP A 105 -8.55 -4.47 -22.82
CA ASP A 105 -8.80 -3.29 -22.00
C ASP A 105 -10.27 -3.26 -21.55
N THR A 106 -11.19 -3.51 -22.49
CA THR A 106 -12.63 -3.61 -22.21
C THR A 106 -12.94 -4.80 -21.30
N LEU A 107 -12.24 -5.92 -21.46
CA LEU A 107 -12.41 -7.09 -20.59
C LEU A 107 -11.93 -6.79 -19.17
N ALA A 108 -10.76 -6.16 -19.04
CA ALA A 108 -10.17 -5.79 -17.76
C ALA A 108 -11.06 -4.80 -16.99
N GLN A 109 -11.61 -3.79 -17.66
CA GLN A 109 -12.56 -2.85 -17.04
C GLN A 109 -13.83 -3.57 -16.56
N ALA A 110 -14.34 -4.53 -17.33
CA ALA A 110 -15.51 -5.30 -16.95
C ALA A 110 -15.25 -6.18 -15.72
N VAL A 111 -14.07 -6.82 -15.66
CA VAL A 111 -13.60 -7.59 -14.49
C VAL A 111 -13.49 -6.70 -13.26
N GLN A 112 -12.80 -5.56 -13.38
CA GLN A 112 -12.63 -4.61 -12.28
C GLN A 112 -13.97 -4.09 -11.74
N LEU A 113 -14.90 -3.75 -12.63
CA LEU A 113 -16.23 -3.31 -12.22
C LEU A 113 -16.99 -4.42 -11.50
N ALA A 114 -16.94 -5.65 -11.99
CA ALA A 114 -17.59 -6.79 -11.34
C ALA A 114 -17.01 -7.06 -9.94
N ASN A 115 -15.69 -6.96 -9.77
CA ASN A 115 -15.05 -7.08 -8.45
C ASN A 115 -15.50 -5.99 -7.50
N LEU A 116 -15.52 -4.73 -7.95
CA LEU A 116 -16.02 -3.62 -7.14
C LEU A 116 -17.51 -3.78 -6.82
N GLN A 117 -18.31 -4.37 -7.70
CA GLN A 117 -19.72 -4.65 -7.41
C GLN A 117 -19.87 -5.72 -6.33
N GLU A 118 -19.04 -6.77 -6.32
CA GLU A 118 -19.03 -7.75 -5.23
C GLU A 118 -18.56 -7.13 -3.91
N GLU A 119 -17.51 -6.30 -3.96
CA GLU A 119 -17.01 -5.57 -2.79
C GLU A 119 -18.06 -4.60 -2.23
N ALA A 120 -18.76 -3.86 -3.10
CA ALA A 120 -19.85 -2.96 -2.72
C ALA A 120 -20.94 -3.68 -1.92
N LYS A 121 -21.32 -4.90 -2.32
CA LYS A 121 -22.29 -5.71 -1.56
C LYS A 121 -21.80 -6.02 -0.14
N SER A 122 -20.50 -6.24 0.05
CA SER A 122 -19.93 -6.54 1.37
C SER A 122 -19.97 -5.34 2.34
N PHE A 123 -20.07 -4.13 1.80
CA PHE A 123 -20.17 -2.88 2.53
C PHE A 123 -21.56 -2.22 2.45
N ASP A 124 -22.57 -2.94 1.95
CA ASP A 124 -23.94 -2.43 1.74
C ASP A 124 -23.99 -1.15 0.86
N VAL A 125 -23.08 -1.02 -0.11
CA VAL A 125 -23.01 0.09 -1.07
C VAL A 125 -23.78 -0.27 -2.34
N GLU A 126 -24.66 0.62 -2.78
CA GLU A 126 -25.41 0.45 -4.04
C GLU A 126 -24.47 0.63 -5.23
N ALA A 127 -24.37 -0.39 -6.09
CA ALA A 127 -23.44 -0.39 -7.22
C ALA A 127 -24.09 -0.11 -8.59
N ASP A 128 -25.42 -0.12 -8.66
CA ASP A 128 -26.15 -0.03 -9.93
C ASP A 128 -25.98 1.34 -10.59
N GLY A 129 -25.59 1.33 -11.86
CA GLY A 129 -25.43 2.55 -12.67
C GLY A 129 -24.22 3.43 -12.33
N LYS A 130 -23.36 3.01 -11.41
CA LYS A 130 -22.15 3.76 -11.01
C LYS A 130 -20.94 3.35 -11.84
N ASP A 131 -20.08 4.32 -12.15
CA ASP A 131 -18.78 4.04 -12.74
C ASP A 131 -17.78 3.57 -11.67
N VAL A 132 -16.65 3.02 -12.13
CA VAL A 132 -15.58 2.45 -11.30
C VAL A 132 -15.03 3.44 -10.27
N GLN A 133 -14.88 4.72 -10.61
CA GLN A 133 -14.31 5.71 -9.70
C GLN A 133 -15.30 6.05 -8.60
N THR A 134 -16.55 6.31 -8.96
CA THR A 134 -17.63 6.58 -8.00
C THR A 134 -17.81 5.41 -7.04
N LEU A 135 -17.92 4.18 -7.56
CA LEU A 135 -18.12 3.00 -6.73
C LEU A 135 -16.97 2.77 -5.75
N ARG A 136 -15.72 2.94 -6.21
CA ARG A 136 -14.54 2.83 -5.34
C ARG A 136 -14.54 3.85 -4.21
N GLN A 137 -14.89 5.10 -4.50
CA GLN A 137 -14.93 6.15 -3.49
C GLN A 137 -15.96 5.85 -2.41
N GLU A 138 -17.14 5.37 -2.81
CA GLU A 138 -18.19 5.00 -1.87
C GLU A 138 -17.84 3.77 -1.03
N ILE A 139 -17.27 2.72 -1.63
CA ILE A 139 -16.76 1.55 -0.90
C ILE A 139 -15.75 2.00 0.15
N ARG A 140 -14.77 2.83 -0.25
CA ARG A 140 -13.75 3.34 0.66
C ARG A 140 -14.35 4.15 1.80
N LEU A 141 -15.36 4.97 1.52
CA LEU A 141 -16.05 5.73 2.55
C LEU A 141 -16.79 4.79 3.51
N ALA A 142 -17.49 3.78 3.00
CA ALA A 142 -18.19 2.80 3.82
C ALA A 142 -17.24 1.98 4.71
N GLU A 143 -16.07 1.59 4.18
CA GLU A 143 -14.99 0.94 4.96
C GLU A 143 -14.56 1.83 6.14
N LEU A 144 -14.25 3.10 5.87
CA LEU A 144 -13.85 4.05 6.90
C LEU A 144 -14.96 4.31 7.91
N GLN A 145 -16.23 4.38 7.48
CA GLN A 145 -17.36 4.55 8.38
C GLN A 145 -17.51 3.35 9.32
N LYS A 146 -17.26 2.13 8.83
CA LYS A 146 -17.27 0.91 9.65
C LYS A 146 -16.15 0.95 10.69
N GLU A 147 -14.93 1.23 10.25
CA GLU A 147 -13.74 1.34 11.12
C GLU A 147 -13.92 2.44 12.19
N ALA A 148 -14.45 3.60 11.80
CA ALA A 148 -14.78 4.70 12.71
C ALA A 148 -15.78 4.27 13.79
N LYS A 149 -16.86 3.56 13.42
CA LYS A 149 -17.86 3.06 14.39
C LYS A 149 -17.26 2.08 15.38
N GLU A 150 -16.37 1.19 14.95
CA GLU A 150 -15.66 0.24 15.81
C GLU A 150 -14.76 0.94 16.85
N LEU A 151 -14.20 2.10 16.49
CA LEU A 151 -13.38 2.93 17.35
C LEU A 151 -14.17 3.99 18.15
N GLY A 152 -15.49 4.04 18.00
CA GLY A 152 -16.35 5.04 18.66
C GLY A 152 -16.20 6.46 18.08
N VAL A 153 -15.67 6.60 16.87
CA VAL A 153 -15.55 7.86 16.13
C VAL A 153 -16.87 8.18 15.43
N THR A 154 -17.34 9.42 15.54
CA THR A 154 -18.55 9.88 14.86
C THR A 154 -18.35 9.94 13.34
N THR A 155 -19.34 9.49 12.59
CA THR A 155 -19.26 9.43 11.11
C THR A 155 -20.07 10.51 10.40
N ASP A 156 -20.92 11.23 11.12
CA ASP A 156 -21.92 12.13 10.54
C ASP A 156 -21.26 13.30 9.82
N ASP A 157 -21.68 13.53 8.57
CA ASP A 157 -21.23 14.62 7.69
C ASP A 157 -19.71 14.72 7.46
N LYS A 158 -18.97 13.61 7.68
CA LYS A 158 -17.52 13.56 7.44
C LYS A 158 -17.19 12.93 6.10
N ASP A 159 -16.26 13.58 5.39
CA ASP A 159 -15.63 12.99 4.21
C ASP A 159 -14.58 11.93 4.59
N ALA A 160 -14.09 11.22 3.58
CA ALA A 160 -13.12 10.14 3.76
C ALA A 160 -11.78 10.60 4.36
N GLU A 161 -11.33 11.84 4.09
CA GLU A 161 -10.06 12.33 4.64
C GLU A 161 -10.19 12.68 6.11
N THR A 162 -11.29 13.32 6.48
CA THR A 162 -11.63 13.65 7.86
C THR A 162 -11.80 12.37 8.69
N LEU A 163 -12.53 11.38 8.16
CA LEU A 163 -12.70 10.09 8.84
C LEU A 163 -11.37 9.39 9.10
N LYS A 164 -10.46 9.35 8.12
CA LYS A 164 -9.13 8.74 8.34
C LYS A 164 -8.35 9.43 9.44
N GLN A 165 -8.38 10.75 9.49
CA GLN A 165 -7.67 11.51 10.52
C GLN A 165 -8.25 11.21 11.90
N ASP A 166 -9.57 11.18 12.01
CA ASP A 166 -10.25 10.90 13.28
C ASP A 166 -10.05 9.45 13.75
N ILE A 167 -10.14 8.48 12.82
CA ILE A 167 -9.79 7.07 13.07
C ILE A 167 -8.37 6.97 13.60
N ARG A 168 -7.40 7.55 12.88
CA ARG A 168 -6.00 7.53 13.29
C ARG A 168 -5.77 8.16 14.66
N GLN A 169 -6.46 9.26 14.95
CA GLN A 169 -6.40 9.91 16.27
C GLN A 169 -6.99 9.02 17.35
N ALA A 170 -8.12 8.35 17.09
CA ALA A 170 -8.76 7.45 18.05
C ALA A 170 -7.89 6.21 18.35
N GLU A 171 -7.30 5.60 17.32
CA GLU A 171 -6.34 4.50 17.50
C GLU A 171 -5.12 4.92 18.32
N LEU A 172 -4.60 6.11 18.02
CA LEU A 172 -3.45 6.65 18.73
C LEU A 172 -3.77 6.97 20.19
N ASN A 173 -4.96 7.52 20.46
CA ASN A 173 -5.43 7.75 21.83
C ASN A 173 -5.57 6.45 22.60
N LYS A 174 -6.15 5.41 21.99
CA LYS A 174 -6.27 4.08 22.61
C LYS A 174 -4.89 3.50 22.96
N LYS A 175 -3.92 3.57 22.04
CA LYS A 175 -2.53 3.13 22.31
C LYS A 175 -1.86 3.98 23.38
N ALA A 176 -2.12 5.29 23.42
CA ALA A 176 -1.59 6.17 24.45
C ALA A 176 -2.13 5.78 25.83
N GLU A 177 -3.43 5.52 25.96
CA GLU A 177 -4.05 5.04 27.20
C GLU A 177 -3.44 3.71 27.67
N GLU A 178 -3.26 2.74 26.77
CA GLU A 178 -2.62 1.45 27.05
C GLU A 178 -1.17 1.59 27.57
N LEU A 179 -0.48 2.65 27.15
CA LEU A 179 0.90 2.96 27.55
C LEU A 179 0.97 3.96 28.72
N GLY A 180 -0.17 4.43 29.24
CA GLY A 180 -0.24 5.41 30.32
C GLY A 180 0.24 6.82 29.92
N ILE A 181 0.13 7.18 28.64
CA ILE A 181 0.47 8.50 28.10
C ILE A 181 -0.77 9.39 28.13
N THR A 182 -0.63 10.61 28.63
CA THR A 182 -1.70 11.61 28.57
C THR A 182 -1.90 12.12 27.14
N THR A 183 -3.14 12.22 26.69
CA THR A 183 -3.49 12.73 25.34
C THR A 183 -3.88 14.21 25.37
N ASP A 184 -4.25 14.74 26.53
CA ASP A 184 -4.74 16.11 26.70
C ASP A 184 -3.74 17.16 26.21
N GLY A 185 -4.21 18.04 25.32
CA GLY A 185 -3.47 19.19 24.81
C GLY A 185 -2.34 18.85 23.83
N LYS A 186 -2.18 17.58 23.43
CA LYS A 186 -1.18 17.16 22.44
C LYS A 186 -1.76 17.12 21.04
N ASP A 187 -0.98 17.61 20.08
CA ASP A 187 -1.28 17.39 18.68
C ASP A 187 -0.92 15.96 18.25
N LEU A 188 -1.46 15.53 17.11
CA LEU A 188 -1.27 14.18 16.56
C LEU A 188 0.20 13.82 16.36
N THR A 189 1.06 14.77 15.95
CA THR A 189 2.49 14.54 15.73
C THR A 189 3.20 14.24 17.04
N THR A 190 2.99 15.09 18.04
CA THR A 190 3.58 14.94 19.37
C THR A 190 3.13 13.63 20.03
N LEU A 191 1.83 13.35 20.02
CA LEU A 191 1.29 12.11 20.59
C LEU A 191 1.85 10.87 19.87
N THR A 192 1.99 10.93 18.54
CA THR A 192 2.57 9.83 17.74
C THR A 192 4.00 9.53 18.17
N GLN A 193 4.82 10.56 18.37
CA GLN A 193 6.22 10.40 18.78
C GLN A 193 6.33 9.82 20.19
N GLU A 194 5.49 10.28 21.12
CA GLU A 194 5.49 9.78 22.49
C GLU A 194 5.03 8.32 22.56
N VAL A 195 3.93 7.97 21.88
CA VAL A 195 3.44 6.59 21.77
C VAL A 195 4.49 5.71 21.13
N TYR A 196 5.15 6.18 20.06
CA TYR A 196 6.24 5.48 19.40
C TYR A 196 7.37 5.17 20.38
N ALA A 197 7.86 6.20 21.09
CA ALA A 197 8.98 6.06 22.00
C ALA A 197 8.65 5.16 23.19
N ALA A 198 7.46 5.29 23.77
CA ALA A 198 7.02 4.43 24.87
C ALA A 198 6.88 2.97 24.43
N THR A 199 6.32 2.72 23.24
CA THR A 199 6.22 1.37 22.68
C THR A 199 7.60 0.74 22.52
N VAL A 200 8.52 1.44 21.84
CA VAL A 200 9.89 0.97 21.62
C VAL A 200 10.62 0.71 22.93
N ASN A 201 10.48 1.61 23.92
CA ASN A 201 11.12 1.45 25.23
C ASN A 201 10.53 0.28 26.02
N LYS A 202 9.22 0.04 25.92
CA LYS A 202 8.56 -1.12 26.55
C LYS A 202 9.10 -2.42 25.95
N GLU A 203 9.12 -2.52 24.62
CA GLU A 203 9.64 -3.69 23.92
C GLU A 203 11.14 -3.91 24.20
N ALA A 204 11.93 -2.84 24.26
CA ALA A 204 13.35 -2.92 24.61
C ALA A 204 13.55 -3.53 26.00
N LYS A 205 12.76 -3.08 27.00
CA LYS A 205 12.81 -3.64 28.36
C LYS A 205 12.43 -5.11 28.39
N GLU A 206 11.37 -5.50 27.68
CA GLU A 206 10.93 -6.90 27.58
C GLU A 206 12.01 -7.81 26.96
N LEU A 207 12.78 -7.28 26.01
CA LEU A 207 13.87 -7.98 25.34
C LEU A 207 15.23 -7.84 26.04
N GLY A 208 15.30 -7.14 27.18
CA GLY A 208 16.55 -6.91 27.92
C GLY A 208 17.55 -5.99 27.20
N ILE A 209 17.08 -5.13 26.30
CA ILE A 209 17.89 -4.16 25.55
C ILE A 209 18.06 -2.88 26.38
N SER A 210 19.30 -2.39 26.51
CA SER A 210 19.59 -1.13 27.19
C SER A 210 19.09 0.07 26.39
N VAL A 211 18.37 0.97 27.07
CA VAL A 211 17.81 2.21 26.51
C VAL A 211 18.59 3.46 26.90
N GLU A 212 19.49 3.37 27.89
CA GLU A 212 20.17 4.54 28.44
C GLU A 212 21.22 5.08 27.46
N GLY A 213 21.18 6.39 27.20
CA GLY A 213 22.14 7.08 26.33
C GLY A 213 21.99 6.80 24.83
N LYS A 214 20.94 6.09 24.39
CA LYS A 214 20.69 5.78 22.98
C LYS A 214 19.54 6.63 22.42
N GLU A 215 19.61 6.90 21.12
CA GLU A 215 18.46 7.49 20.42
C GLU A 215 17.36 6.45 20.22
N ILE A 216 16.09 6.89 20.22
CA ILE A 216 14.95 5.98 20.08
C ILE A 216 15.00 5.16 18.79
N LYS A 217 15.58 5.74 17.73
CA LYS A 217 15.78 5.07 16.44
C LYS A 217 16.75 3.90 16.54
N GLU A 218 17.80 4.05 17.33
CA GLU A 218 18.78 2.97 17.57
C GLU A 218 18.14 1.85 18.39
N ILE A 219 17.41 2.23 19.45
CA ILE A 219 16.66 1.27 20.29
C ILE A 219 15.66 0.49 19.41
N ALA A 220 14.89 1.18 18.57
CA ALA A 220 13.93 0.55 17.67
C ALA A 220 14.59 -0.44 16.70
N GLN A 221 15.78 -0.11 16.17
CA GLN A 221 16.53 -1.04 15.32
C GLN A 221 17.03 -2.26 16.09
N GLU A 222 17.50 -2.10 17.32
CA GLU A 222 17.93 -3.22 18.16
C GLU A 222 16.75 -4.13 18.52
N VAL A 223 15.63 -3.54 18.93
CA VAL A 223 14.36 -4.23 19.21
C VAL A 223 13.91 -5.02 17.99
N TYR A 224 13.85 -4.37 16.82
CA TYR A 224 13.47 -5.02 15.57
C TYR A 224 14.38 -6.22 15.24
N LYS A 225 15.71 -6.04 15.30
CA LYS A 225 16.68 -7.12 15.06
C LYS A 225 16.51 -8.27 16.05
N ALA A 226 16.28 -7.96 17.32
CA ALA A 226 16.08 -8.96 18.36
C ALA A 226 14.81 -9.78 18.12
N LYS A 227 13.67 -9.12 17.81
CA LYS A 227 12.41 -9.78 17.47
C LYS A 227 12.55 -10.69 16.25
N VAL A 228 13.11 -10.18 15.15
CA VAL A 228 13.33 -10.98 13.93
C VAL A 228 14.18 -12.22 14.20
N LYS A 229 15.24 -12.09 15.01
CA LYS A 229 16.08 -13.24 15.39
C LYS A 229 15.37 -14.20 16.33
N ALA A 230 14.51 -13.71 17.22
CA ALA A 230 13.72 -14.55 18.11
C ALA A 230 12.69 -15.36 17.31
N ASP A 231 11.93 -14.69 16.43
CA ASP A 231 11.01 -15.33 15.50
C ASP A 231 11.75 -16.36 14.63
N ALA A 232 12.89 -16.01 14.04
CA ALA A 232 13.65 -16.93 13.20
C ALA A 232 14.02 -18.22 13.94
N LYS A 233 14.37 -18.13 15.24
CA LYS A 233 14.61 -19.32 16.07
C LYS A 233 13.35 -20.13 16.30
N GLU A 234 12.21 -19.49 16.57
CA GLU A 234 10.92 -20.16 16.75
C GLU A 234 10.52 -20.95 15.49
N TYR A 235 10.75 -20.38 14.32
CA TYR A 235 10.43 -20.99 13.02
C TYR A 235 11.58 -21.85 12.44
N ASN A 236 12.66 -22.09 13.19
CA ASN A 236 13.84 -22.86 12.75
C ASN A 236 14.47 -22.36 11.44
N ILE A 237 14.49 -21.03 11.25
CA ILE A 237 15.09 -20.36 10.09
C ILE A 237 16.58 -20.11 10.34
N THR A 238 17.41 -20.51 9.39
CA THR A 238 18.86 -20.25 9.43
C THR A 238 19.15 -18.75 9.31
N ILE A 239 19.91 -18.20 10.26
CA ILE A 239 20.28 -16.77 10.30
C ILE A 239 21.69 -16.48 9.75
N ASP A 240 22.55 -17.50 9.66
CA ASP A 240 23.95 -17.32 9.26
C ASP A 240 24.06 -16.93 7.77
N GLY A 241 24.86 -15.90 7.49
CA GLY A 241 25.08 -15.38 6.14
C GLY A 241 23.91 -14.57 5.55
N LYS A 242 22.80 -14.39 6.28
CA LYS A 242 21.63 -13.62 5.84
C LYS A 242 21.57 -12.23 6.47
N THR A 243 21.03 -11.28 5.72
CA THR A 243 20.66 -9.97 6.26
C THR A 243 19.41 -10.08 7.13
N ILE A 244 19.21 -9.11 8.03
CA ILE A 244 18.00 -9.06 8.86
C ILE A 244 16.73 -8.93 8.01
N GLN A 245 16.81 -8.29 6.84
CA GLN A 245 15.68 -8.14 5.93
C GLN A 245 15.26 -9.49 5.35
N GLN A 246 16.22 -10.28 4.86
CA GLN A 246 15.96 -11.64 4.36
C GLN A 246 15.37 -12.54 5.46
N ILE A 247 15.94 -12.48 6.67
CA ILE A 247 15.41 -13.26 7.80
C ILE A 247 13.97 -12.84 8.12
N ALA A 248 13.68 -11.55 8.14
CA ALA A 248 12.33 -11.03 8.43
C ALA A 248 11.31 -11.44 7.36
N GLU A 249 11.73 -11.52 6.10
CA GLU A 249 10.90 -11.99 5.01
C GLU A 249 10.55 -13.47 5.15
N GLU A 250 11.54 -14.33 5.37
CA GLU A 250 11.32 -15.75 5.63
C GLU A 250 10.46 -15.99 6.87
N VAL A 251 10.67 -15.21 7.94
CA VAL A 251 9.84 -15.24 9.14
C VAL A 251 8.38 -14.90 8.79
N ARG A 252 8.15 -13.86 7.98
CA ARG A 252 6.81 -13.43 7.57
C ARG A 252 6.11 -14.52 6.77
N GLU A 253 6.81 -15.12 5.80
CA GLU A 253 6.27 -16.21 4.98
C GLU A 253 5.90 -17.43 5.83
N GLN A 254 6.76 -17.82 6.79
CA GLN A 254 6.46 -18.93 7.70
C GLN A 254 5.28 -18.62 8.62
N LYS A 255 5.17 -17.38 9.12
CA LYS A 255 4.03 -16.92 9.91
C LYS A 255 2.73 -17.01 9.11
N ILE A 256 2.72 -16.54 7.86
CA ILE A 256 1.57 -16.62 6.96
C ILE A 256 1.20 -18.08 6.65
N ALA A 257 2.18 -18.92 6.31
CA ALA A 257 1.95 -20.32 6.01
C ALA A 257 1.41 -21.11 7.21
N LYS A 258 1.86 -20.77 8.43
CA LYS A 258 1.32 -21.35 9.67
C LYS A 258 -0.12 -20.91 9.90
N LEU A 259 -0.41 -19.62 9.79
CA LEU A 259 -1.78 -19.11 9.92
C LEU A 259 -2.73 -19.73 8.88
N ALA A 260 -2.26 -19.90 7.64
CA ALA A 260 -3.01 -20.59 6.60
C ALA A 260 -3.38 -22.03 7.02
N LYS A 261 -2.40 -22.79 7.51
CA LYS A 261 -2.63 -24.16 8.01
C LYS A 261 -3.61 -24.20 9.18
N ASP A 262 -3.47 -23.27 10.14
CA ASP A 262 -4.36 -23.17 11.30
C ASP A 262 -5.80 -22.84 10.87
N LEU A 263 -5.97 -22.10 9.78
CA LEU A 263 -7.25 -21.81 9.16
C LEU A 263 -7.70 -22.87 8.15
N GLY A 264 -6.95 -23.96 7.94
CA GLY A 264 -7.28 -25.00 6.97
C GLY A 264 -7.23 -24.55 5.50
N ILE A 265 -6.44 -23.53 5.20
CA ILE A 265 -6.16 -23.04 3.85
C ILE A 265 -4.98 -23.84 3.27
N SER A 266 -5.13 -24.33 2.04
CA SER A 266 -4.03 -25.02 1.34
C SER A 266 -2.93 -24.03 0.97
N THR A 267 -1.67 -24.38 1.26
CA THR A 267 -0.48 -23.59 0.92
C THR A 267 0.30 -24.17 -0.27
N THR A 268 -0.16 -25.28 -0.86
CA THR A 268 0.51 -25.94 -2.00
C THR A 268 0.16 -25.23 -3.29
N ASP A 269 1.16 -24.98 -4.15
CA ASP A 269 1.04 -24.33 -5.45
C ASP A 269 0.39 -22.93 -5.41
N LYS A 270 0.57 -22.21 -4.31
CA LYS A 270 0.05 -20.84 -4.13
C LYS A 270 1.17 -19.88 -3.74
N SER A 271 1.08 -18.65 -4.23
CA SER A 271 1.95 -17.59 -3.77
C SER A 271 1.58 -17.16 -2.34
N THR A 272 2.51 -16.50 -1.65
CA THR A 272 2.23 -15.90 -0.34
C THR A 272 1.09 -14.88 -0.41
N GLN A 273 0.92 -14.19 -1.54
CA GLN A 273 -0.16 -13.22 -1.76
C GLN A 273 -1.52 -13.89 -1.87
N ASP A 274 -1.62 -15.02 -2.57
CA ASP A 274 -2.87 -15.79 -2.68
C ASP A 274 -3.29 -16.32 -1.31
N ILE A 275 -2.32 -16.84 -0.55
CA ILE A 275 -2.55 -17.32 0.81
C ILE A 275 -3.04 -16.18 1.71
N MET A 276 -2.41 -15.00 1.65
CA MET A 276 -2.88 -13.84 2.42
C MET A 276 -4.29 -13.40 2.02
N SER A 277 -4.64 -13.45 0.74
CA SER A 277 -5.97 -13.09 0.26
C SER A 277 -7.03 -14.04 0.81
N GLU A 278 -6.78 -15.35 0.76
CA GLU A 278 -7.68 -16.36 1.34
C GLU A 278 -7.77 -16.26 2.87
N ILE A 279 -6.66 -15.96 3.55
CA ILE A 279 -6.68 -15.69 5.00
C ILE A 279 -7.53 -14.45 5.26
N LYS A 280 -7.38 -13.37 4.48
CA LYS A 280 -8.13 -12.12 4.68
C LYS A 280 -9.64 -12.35 4.52
N GLU A 281 -10.05 -13.11 3.51
CA GLU A 281 -11.46 -13.48 3.31
C GLU A 281 -12.03 -14.29 4.48
N LYS A 282 -11.20 -15.17 5.07
CA LYS A 282 -11.63 -16.06 6.14
C LYS A 282 -11.57 -15.42 7.52
N ASP A 283 -10.53 -14.64 7.80
CA ASP A 283 -10.22 -14.02 9.08
C ASP A 283 -9.23 -12.86 8.91
N ALA A 284 -9.73 -11.74 8.38
CA ALA A 284 -8.94 -10.50 8.20
C ALA A 284 -8.30 -10.02 9.51
N ALA A 285 -9.00 -10.16 10.64
CA ALA A 285 -8.51 -9.71 11.94
C ALA A 285 -7.24 -10.46 12.37
N LYS A 286 -7.18 -11.79 12.17
CA LYS A 286 -5.96 -12.56 12.46
C LYS A 286 -4.81 -12.25 11.51
N LEU A 287 -5.09 -11.98 10.24
CA LEU A 287 -4.05 -11.57 9.31
C LEU A 287 -3.47 -10.22 9.71
N GLU A 288 -4.34 -9.27 10.06
CA GLU A 288 -3.93 -7.94 10.51
C GLU A 288 -3.17 -8.00 11.83
N GLU A 289 -3.60 -8.83 12.78
CA GLU A 289 -2.86 -9.09 14.02
C GLU A 289 -1.46 -9.66 13.72
N LEU A 290 -1.36 -10.63 12.81
CA LEU A 290 -0.08 -11.26 12.45
C LEU A 290 0.88 -10.28 11.76
N LEU A 291 0.35 -9.43 10.86
CA LEU A 291 1.14 -8.43 10.13
C LEU A 291 1.43 -7.18 10.99
N GLY A 292 0.54 -6.85 11.92
CA GLY A 292 0.63 -5.72 12.84
C GLY A 292 1.52 -5.97 14.07
N ASN A 293 1.63 -7.21 14.54
CA ASN A 293 2.46 -7.59 15.70
C ASN A 293 3.97 -7.69 15.39
N GLY A 294 4.37 -7.59 14.12
CA GLY A 294 5.76 -7.35 13.78
C GLY A 294 6.07 -5.87 13.91
N SER A 295 7.22 -5.50 14.49
CA SER A 295 7.81 -4.14 14.40
C SER A 295 8.09 -3.66 12.94
N PHE A 296 7.43 -4.27 11.94
CA PHE A 296 7.23 -3.80 10.57
C PHE A 296 5.97 -2.91 10.43
N GLY A 297 5.06 -2.94 11.43
CA GLY A 297 3.82 -2.15 11.49
C GLY A 297 3.95 -0.76 12.09
N MET A 298 5.16 -0.23 12.32
CA MET A 298 5.35 1.11 12.87
C MET A 298 4.87 2.26 11.95
N PHE A 299 4.32 1.96 10.76
CA PHE A 299 3.71 2.94 9.86
C PHE A 299 2.61 2.29 8.96
N GLY A 300 1.83 1.33 9.49
CA GLY A 300 0.67 0.79 8.77
C GLY A 300 -0.44 1.85 8.62
N LYS A 301 -0.90 2.07 7.38
CA LYS A 301 -2.01 2.96 6.97
C LYS A 301 -1.80 4.46 7.34
N GLY A 302 -1.23 5.23 6.41
CA GLY A 302 -1.48 6.67 6.35
C GLY A 302 -0.44 7.62 6.96
N MET A 303 0.84 7.25 6.98
CA MET A 303 1.94 8.21 7.18
C MET A 303 2.46 8.81 5.86
N ASP A 304 1.57 9.00 4.88
CA ASP A 304 1.68 10.08 3.90
C ASP A 304 1.26 11.40 4.55
N GLY A 305 1.93 11.75 5.66
CA GLY A 305 1.96 13.13 6.10
C GLY A 305 2.80 13.88 5.07
N SER A 306 2.11 14.53 4.12
CA SER A 306 2.41 15.83 3.51
C SER A 306 3.74 16.50 3.93
N GLY A 307 4.84 15.81 3.69
CA GLY A 307 6.19 16.34 3.68
C GLY A 307 6.51 16.61 2.22
N HIS A 308 6.08 17.77 1.72
CA HIS A 308 6.64 18.32 0.50
C HIS A 308 8.16 18.22 0.60
N ARG A 309 8.77 17.33 -0.18
CA ARG A 309 10.14 17.54 -0.65
C ARG A 309 10.08 18.82 -1.45
N GLY A 310 10.22 19.95 -0.75
CA GLY A 310 10.67 21.19 -1.34
C GLY A 310 11.97 20.85 -2.05
N GLY A 311 11.87 20.69 -3.37
CA GLY A 311 13.02 20.70 -4.24
C GLY A 311 13.67 22.05 -4.06
N GLY A 312 14.67 22.10 -3.18
CA GLY A 312 15.64 23.17 -3.14
C GLY A 312 16.38 23.14 -4.47
N HIS A 313 15.84 23.84 -5.47
CA HIS A 313 16.64 24.34 -6.58
C HIS A 313 17.63 25.34 -5.99
N GLY A 314 18.80 24.81 -5.63
CA GLY A 314 20.00 25.59 -5.35
C GLY A 314 20.27 26.51 -6.54
N GLY A 315 20.47 27.79 -6.21
CA GLY A 315 20.62 28.88 -7.15
C GLY A 315 21.80 28.71 -8.10
N GLY A 316 21.63 29.33 -9.26
CA GLY A 316 22.65 29.48 -10.29
C GLY A 316 22.26 30.55 -11.31
N MET A 317 21.59 31.63 -10.88
CA MET A 317 21.43 32.82 -11.72
C MET A 317 22.70 33.66 -11.63
N HIS A 318 23.67 33.36 -12.50
CA HIS A 318 24.73 34.30 -12.84
C HIS A 318 24.18 35.32 -13.85
N ASN A 319 23.81 36.50 -13.34
CA ASN A 319 23.73 37.72 -14.12
C ASN A 319 25.15 38.18 -14.45
N GLY A 320 25.59 37.93 -15.69
CA GLY A 320 26.76 38.58 -16.29
C GLY A 320 26.28 39.59 -17.32
N GLY A 321 25.84 40.76 -16.83
CA GLY A 321 25.39 41.88 -17.65
C GLY A 321 26.52 42.47 -18.49
N GLU A 322 26.15 42.78 -19.73
CA GLU A 322 26.97 43.39 -20.75
C GLU A 322 27.54 44.75 -20.34
N VAL A 323 28.73 44.99 -20.87
CA VAL A 323 29.48 46.22 -20.86
C VAL A 323 28.72 47.30 -21.61
N GLN A 324 28.37 48.41 -20.95
CA GLN A 324 28.42 49.70 -21.63
C GLN A 324 28.66 50.89 -20.70
N GLN A 325 29.55 51.74 -21.22
CA GLN A 325 30.14 52.94 -20.67
C GLN A 325 29.12 54.00 -20.23
N GLY A 326 29.53 54.81 -19.25
CA GLY A 326 29.49 56.25 -19.48
C GLY A 326 28.88 57.13 -18.39
N VAL A 327 29.77 57.93 -17.79
CA VAL A 327 29.58 59.38 -17.55
C VAL A 327 28.84 59.83 -16.27
N SER A 328 29.68 60.29 -15.33
CA SER A 328 29.61 61.50 -14.51
C SER A 328 28.48 61.76 -13.50
N GLY A 329 28.88 62.25 -12.32
CA GLY A 329 28.12 63.32 -11.66
C GLY A 329 28.00 63.22 -10.13
N THR A 330 29.07 63.58 -9.44
CA THR A 330 29.10 64.42 -8.22
C THR A 330 27.85 64.63 -7.34
N ALA A 331 28.08 64.36 -6.04
CA ALA A 331 27.91 65.27 -4.90
C ALA A 331 26.64 65.22 -4.02
N ALA A 332 26.95 65.17 -2.71
CA ALA A 332 26.32 65.84 -1.56
C ALA A 332 24.88 65.42 -1.19
N SER A 333 24.38 65.61 0.02
CA SER A 333 24.88 65.69 1.39
C SER A 333 23.61 65.84 2.24
N SER A 334 23.65 65.37 3.48
CA SER A 334 22.94 65.92 4.65
C SER A 334 21.40 65.90 4.73
N GLY A 335 20.91 65.66 5.96
CA GLY A 335 19.57 66.02 6.41
C GLY A 335 18.84 64.89 7.15
N THR A 336 19.24 64.50 8.37
CA THR A 336 18.55 64.86 9.64
C THR A 336 17.06 65.17 9.55
N GLY A 337 16.25 64.48 10.34
CA GLY A 337 14.93 64.98 10.73
C GLY A 337 14.01 63.93 11.35
N VAL A 338 14.25 63.65 12.64
CA VAL A 338 13.34 63.12 13.68
C VAL A 338 12.77 61.72 13.50
#